data_AF-A0A924MV15-F1
#
_entry.id   AF-A0A924MV15-F1
#
_cell.length_a   1.000
_cell.length_b   1.000
_cell.length_c   1.000
_cell.angle_alpha   90.00
_cell.angle_beta   90.00
_cell.angle_gamma   90.00
#
_symmetry.space_group_name_H-M   'P 1'
#
loop_
_entity.id
_entity.type
_entity.pdbx_description
1 polymer ?
#
loop_
_entity_poly.entity_id
_entity_poly.type
_entity_poly.pdbx_seq_one_letter_code
_entity_poly.pdbx_strand_id
1 'polypeptide(L)'
;MQKISDFMTRNVQVVRPDESLRRAAQVMDDLNVGSLPVCDLSGLVGMITDRDITVRATAAGLSGDTLVGDVMTGHARWCTSEQTVQEAMQQMSDVQIRRLPVVDAEHRVVGIVSLGDLAMRHQGHVAAALRRISGPSMPDRPASWRLRLPETRTRKDLMATTSPPSSRHPWRKAGYGALGVVVVLVVVVGVCEIVEWPFLRHPLESKLSQILDRPVAFGDKFGVRLLGSVRAHADSMTIGPAPANGPTLLDDAGKPRDFMHADSVKLALGYGTLWDQYRGNGKPIAVRLLDVDGLEVNLKRNADGHANWQFGAAQPATSASSPQMPTFERLNVRNGQVRLVDEPLQITADARVATREGTAEAAAIAASGASTPQVRVATVGEAKIAGPAPFAASGGTASPARQAITIDDNTPGLQVDGKGTYRKAPLLLQLRSSGVLPLAASDTNAIAVPLWLDVTADKTHIRVDGTATALLHFGGLDATFVASGRSLAAVGDALGVTLPTTAKFATHGR
;
A
#
# COMPACT_ATOMS: atom_id res chain seq x y z
N MET A 1 -24.96 21.40 -13.01
CA MET A 1 -23.68 21.01 -13.66
C MET A 1 -22.55 21.65 -12.86
N GLN A 2 -21.53 20.87 -12.48
CA GLN A 2 -20.37 21.38 -11.75
C GLN A 2 -19.46 22.20 -12.70
N LYS A 3 -19.00 23.38 -12.23
CA LYS A 3 -18.22 24.34 -13.02
C LYS A 3 -16.73 24.25 -12.70
N ILE A 4 -15.86 24.66 -13.63
CA ILE A 4 -14.41 24.67 -13.43
C ILE A 4 -13.98 25.58 -12.27
N SER A 5 -14.72 26.66 -11.99
CA SER A 5 -14.50 27.55 -10.84
C SER A 5 -14.38 26.85 -9.50
N ASP A 6 -15.02 25.69 -9.35
CA ASP A 6 -15.14 24.95 -8.09
C ASP A 6 -13.94 24.00 -7.87
N PHE A 7 -13.14 23.75 -8.92
CA PHE A 7 -12.05 22.77 -8.93
C PHE A 7 -10.69 23.38 -9.29
N MET A 8 -10.66 24.58 -9.86
CA MET A 8 -9.39 25.21 -10.28
C MET A 8 -8.53 25.64 -9.09
N THR A 9 -7.22 25.47 -9.25
CA THR A 9 -6.22 26.11 -8.38
C THR A 9 -6.07 27.56 -8.80
N ARG A 10 -6.26 28.48 -7.83
CA ARG A 10 -6.16 29.94 -8.02
C ARG A 10 -4.74 30.42 -7.71
N ASN A 11 -4.43 31.66 -8.07
CA ASN A 11 -3.11 32.29 -7.86
C ASN A 11 -1.99 31.55 -8.58
N VAL A 12 -2.18 31.28 -9.87
CA VAL A 12 -1.20 30.59 -10.70
C VAL A 12 -0.08 31.54 -11.08
N GLN A 13 1.15 31.12 -10.80
CA GLN A 13 2.34 31.81 -11.26
C GLN A 13 2.55 31.54 -12.75
N VAL A 14 2.87 32.60 -13.49
CA VAL A 14 3.11 32.56 -14.93
C VAL A 14 4.52 33.01 -15.24
N VAL A 15 5.04 32.57 -16.37
CA VAL A 15 6.34 33.03 -16.90
C VAL A 15 6.12 33.76 -18.22
N ARG A 16 7.08 34.58 -18.64
CA ARG A 16 7.00 35.32 -19.91
C ARG A 16 7.84 34.64 -20.99
N PRO A 17 7.50 34.80 -22.29
CA PRO A 17 8.29 34.24 -23.39
C PRO A 17 9.75 34.73 -23.42
N ASP A 18 10.00 35.94 -22.92
CA ASP A 18 11.30 36.60 -22.86
C ASP A 18 12.11 36.27 -21.60
N GLU A 19 11.57 35.46 -20.68
CA GLU A 19 12.32 34.93 -19.54
C GLU A 19 13.17 33.72 -19.93
N SER A 20 14.18 33.41 -19.10
CA SER A 20 15.06 32.26 -19.33
C SER A 20 14.46 30.94 -18.84
N LEU A 21 14.89 29.82 -19.45
CA LEU A 21 14.53 28.48 -18.97
C LEU A 21 14.96 28.23 -17.52
N ARG A 22 16.08 28.82 -17.11
CA ARG A 22 16.54 28.79 -15.71
C ARG A 22 15.53 29.44 -14.78
N ARG A 23 14.99 30.59 -15.15
CA ARG A 23 13.95 31.26 -14.36
C ARG A 23 12.69 30.39 -14.29
N ALA A 24 12.25 29.84 -15.42
CA ALA A 24 11.09 28.94 -15.45
C ALA A 24 11.31 27.68 -14.58
N ALA A 25 12.49 27.08 -14.63
CA ALA A 25 12.85 25.94 -13.78
C ALA A 25 12.87 26.31 -12.29
N GLN A 26 13.37 27.50 -11.93
CA GLN A 26 13.33 27.98 -10.55
C GLN A 26 11.88 28.18 -10.06
N VAL A 27 11.01 28.77 -10.88
CA VAL A 27 9.58 28.90 -10.53
C VAL A 27 8.92 27.53 -10.35
N MET A 28 9.26 26.56 -11.20
CA MET A 28 8.78 25.18 -11.06
C MET A 28 9.24 24.53 -9.75
N ASP A 29 10.50 24.76 -9.35
CA ASP A 29 11.07 24.26 -8.09
C ASP A 29 10.44 24.94 -6.86
N ASP A 30 10.41 26.28 -6.86
CA ASP A 30 9.87 27.10 -5.76
C ASP A 30 8.41 26.73 -5.42
N LEU A 31 7.62 26.39 -6.45
CA LEU A 31 6.20 26.05 -6.31
C LEU A 31 5.95 24.54 -6.30
N ASN A 32 6.98 23.72 -6.50
CA ASN A 32 6.90 22.27 -6.67
C ASN A 32 5.86 21.86 -7.74
N VAL A 33 5.94 22.46 -8.93
CA VAL A 33 5.05 22.20 -10.08
C VAL A 33 5.82 21.81 -11.33
N GLY A 34 5.27 20.89 -12.13
CA GLY A 34 5.91 20.43 -13.38
C GLY A 34 5.51 21.19 -14.66
N SER A 35 4.71 22.25 -14.54
CA SER A 35 4.22 23.01 -15.69
C SER A 35 3.81 24.44 -15.32
N LEU A 36 4.09 25.39 -16.19
CA LEU A 36 3.75 26.80 -16.01
C LEU A 36 3.04 27.37 -17.25
N PRO A 37 2.00 28.19 -17.09
CA PRO A 37 1.47 29.01 -18.17
C PRO A 37 2.49 30.06 -18.60
N VAL A 38 2.59 30.24 -19.91
CA VAL A 38 3.39 31.31 -20.50
C VAL A 38 2.45 32.41 -20.97
N CYS A 39 2.64 33.60 -20.45
CA CYS A 39 1.80 34.76 -20.73
C CYS A 39 2.63 35.94 -21.24
N ASP A 40 2.08 36.68 -22.20
CA ASP A 40 2.62 37.96 -22.63
C ASP A 40 1.62 39.10 -22.33
N LEU A 41 1.80 40.26 -22.97
CA LEU A 41 0.91 41.42 -22.79
C LEU A 41 -0.53 41.16 -23.28
N SER A 42 -0.74 40.16 -24.13
CA SER A 42 -2.04 39.78 -24.69
C SER A 42 -2.75 38.65 -23.93
N GLY A 43 -2.10 38.07 -22.91
CA GLY A 43 -2.64 36.99 -22.09
C GLY A 43 -1.91 35.66 -22.31
N LEU A 44 -2.63 34.54 -22.15
CA LEU A 44 -2.04 33.21 -22.32
C LEU A 44 -1.57 32.96 -23.76
N VAL A 45 -0.28 32.69 -23.95
CA VAL A 45 0.30 32.39 -25.28
C VAL A 45 0.81 30.95 -25.40
N GLY A 46 1.08 30.29 -24.28
CA GLY A 46 1.59 28.92 -24.30
C GLY A 46 1.69 28.27 -22.92
N MET A 47 2.30 27.09 -22.90
CA MET A 47 2.63 26.32 -21.71
C MET A 47 4.05 25.80 -21.81
N ILE A 48 4.77 25.78 -20.70
CA ILE A 48 6.08 25.13 -20.60
C ILE A 48 6.06 24.06 -19.52
N THR A 49 6.66 22.91 -19.80
CA THR A 49 6.74 21.77 -18.87
C THR A 49 8.18 21.33 -18.61
N ASP A 50 8.41 20.62 -17.51
CA ASP A 50 9.67 19.94 -17.20
C ASP A 50 10.20 19.08 -18.37
N ARG A 51 9.28 18.41 -19.08
CA ARG A 51 9.56 17.64 -20.29
C ARG A 51 10.00 18.53 -21.46
N ASP A 52 9.40 19.70 -21.64
CA ASP A 52 9.81 20.62 -22.71
C ASP A 52 11.24 21.11 -22.46
N ILE A 53 11.56 21.50 -21.22
CA ILE A 53 12.91 21.88 -20.81
C ILE A 53 13.87 20.71 -21.07
N THR A 54 13.54 19.50 -20.61
CA THR A 54 14.41 18.33 -20.74
C THR A 54 14.64 17.90 -22.19
N VAL A 55 13.56 17.80 -22.98
CA VAL A 55 13.61 17.16 -24.31
C VAL A 55 13.91 18.16 -25.42
N ARG A 56 13.50 19.43 -25.28
CA ARG A 56 13.70 20.45 -26.33
C ARG A 56 14.88 21.36 -26.06
N ALA A 57 15.29 21.54 -24.79
CA ALA A 57 16.47 22.32 -24.44
C ALA A 57 17.66 21.45 -24.03
N THR A 58 17.57 20.74 -22.91
CA THR A 58 18.71 19.98 -22.35
C THR A 58 19.23 18.93 -23.32
N ALA A 59 18.34 18.11 -23.91
CA ALA A 59 18.73 17.10 -24.88
C ALA A 59 19.29 17.68 -26.20
N ALA A 60 18.97 18.94 -26.52
CA ALA A 60 19.49 19.66 -27.67
C ALA A 60 20.78 20.45 -27.36
N GLY A 61 21.28 20.38 -26.12
CA GLY A 61 22.48 21.11 -25.67
C GLY A 61 22.26 22.61 -25.51
N LEU A 62 21.01 23.07 -25.40
CA LEU A 62 20.69 24.47 -25.14
C LEU A 62 20.98 24.81 -23.67
N SER A 63 21.40 26.05 -23.43
CA SER A 63 21.76 26.53 -22.09
C SER A 63 20.53 26.94 -21.28
N GLY A 64 20.69 27.08 -19.96
CA GLY A 64 19.64 27.63 -19.09
C GLY A 64 19.26 29.08 -19.40
N ASP A 65 20.05 29.78 -20.22
CA ASP A 65 19.81 31.18 -20.61
C ASP A 65 18.99 31.28 -21.91
N THR A 66 18.66 30.15 -22.55
CA THR A 66 17.69 30.09 -23.65
C THR A 66 16.33 30.63 -23.18
N LEU A 67 15.60 31.26 -24.09
CA LEU A 67 14.30 31.88 -23.77
C LEU A 67 13.20 30.84 -23.69
N VAL A 68 12.23 31.08 -22.81
CA VAL A 68 11.02 30.25 -22.66
C VAL A 68 10.26 30.16 -23.98
N GLY A 69 10.17 31.27 -24.73
CA GLY A 69 9.48 31.32 -26.03
C GLY A 69 10.02 30.36 -27.07
N ASP A 70 11.32 30.01 -27.02
CA ASP A 70 11.96 29.12 -27.98
C ASP A 70 11.65 27.62 -27.73
N VAL A 71 11.14 27.31 -26.53
CA VAL A 71 10.99 25.93 -26.04
C VAL A 71 9.55 25.59 -25.70
N MET A 72 8.76 26.57 -25.26
CA MET A 72 7.38 26.38 -24.86
C MET A 72 6.52 25.73 -25.95
N THR A 73 5.43 25.11 -25.53
CA THR A 73 4.35 24.73 -26.44
C THR A 73 3.41 25.93 -26.59
N GLY A 74 3.43 26.55 -27.77
CA GLY A 74 2.52 27.65 -28.10
C GLY A 74 1.07 27.19 -28.27
N HIS A 75 0.13 28.13 -28.30
CA HIS A 75 -1.31 27.86 -28.50
C HIS A 75 -1.88 26.83 -27.51
N ALA A 76 -1.55 27.00 -26.23
CA ALA A 76 -2.03 26.13 -25.19
C ALA A 76 -3.57 26.05 -25.17
N ARG A 77 -4.10 24.84 -25.04
CA ARG A 77 -5.53 24.65 -24.79
C ARG A 77 -5.86 25.20 -23.41
N TRP A 78 -6.97 25.92 -23.31
CA TRP A 78 -7.47 26.55 -22.09
C TRP A 78 -8.97 26.33 -21.95
N CYS A 79 -9.47 26.59 -20.74
CA CYS A 79 -10.89 26.59 -20.41
C CYS A 79 -11.30 27.89 -19.69
N THR A 80 -12.60 28.14 -19.56
CA THR A 80 -13.14 29.25 -18.76
C THR A 80 -13.64 28.75 -17.41
N SER A 81 -13.79 29.64 -16.43
CA SER A 81 -14.32 29.28 -15.10
C SER A 81 -15.75 28.73 -15.15
N GLU A 82 -16.52 29.17 -16.15
CA GLU A 82 -17.94 28.82 -16.32
C GLU A 82 -18.16 27.53 -17.09
N GLN A 83 -17.13 27.02 -17.77
CA GLN A 83 -17.22 25.74 -18.47
C GLN A 83 -17.47 24.59 -17.49
N THR A 84 -18.05 23.52 -18.01
CA THR A 84 -18.38 22.35 -17.20
C THR A 84 -17.18 21.42 -17.07
N VAL A 85 -17.15 20.65 -15.99
CA VAL A 85 -16.11 19.63 -15.76
C VAL A 85 -16.02 18.64 -16.92
N GLN A 86 -17.16 18.22 -17.47
CA GLN A 86 -17.23 17.26 -18.57
C GLN A 86 -16.60 17.80 -19.86
N GLU A 87 -16.86 19.06 -20.19
CA GLU A 87 -16.26 19.72 -21.36
C GLU A 87 -14.73 19.83 -21.22
N ALA A 88 -14.24 20.24 -20.04
CA ALA A 88 -12.81 20.32 -19.78
C ALA A 88 -12.13 18.94 -19.83
N MET A 89 -12.76 17.90 -19.29
CA MET A 89 -12.25 16.52 -19.37
C MET A 89 -12.20 16.00 -20.80
N GLN A 90 -13.20 16.36 -21.62
CA GLN A 90 -13.23 16.02 -23.04
C GLN A 90 -12.08 16.71 -23.78
N GLN A 91 -11.89 18.01 -23.56
CA GLN A 91 -10.76 18.77 -24.12
C GLN A 91 -9.40 18.17 -23.72
N MET A 92 -9.20 17.85 -22.43
CA MET A 92 -7.99 17.19 -21.95
C MET A 92 -7.74 15.84 -22.65
N SER A 93 -8.80 15.07 -22.89
CA SER A 93 -8.72 13.76 -23.54
C SER A 93 -8.42 13.84 -25.03
N ASP A 94 -8.94 14.85 -25.72
CA ASP A 94 -8.81 14.99 -27.18
C ASP A 94 -7.40 15.39 -27.60
N VAL A 95 -6.73 16.22 -26.80
CA VAL A 95 -5.33 16.62 -27.04
C VAL A 95 -4.32 15.94 -26.10
N GLN A 96 -4.77 14.94 -25.33
CA GLN A 96 -3.96 14.15 -24.39
C GLN A 96 -3.14 14.98 -23.40
N ILE A 97 -3.69 16.08 -22.89
CA ILE A 97 -3.06 16.92 -21.87
C ILE A 97 -3.71 16.69 -20.51
N ARG A 98 -2.93 16.92 -19.45
CA ARG A 98 -3.36 16.65 -18.06
C ARG A 98 -3.77 17.90 -17.29
N ARG A 99 -3.54 19.08 -17.86
CA ARG A 99 -3.78 20.38 -17.21
C ARG A 99 -4.29 21.36 -18.26
N LEU A 100 -5.24 22.20 -17.85
CA LEU A 100 -5.76 23.32 -18.63
C LEU A 100 -5.61 24.61 -17.80
N PRO A 101 -4.96 25.64 -18.34
CA PRO A 101 -5.09 26.99 -17.82
C PRO A 101 -6.55 27.43 -17.90
N VAL A 102 -7.01 28.10 -16.85
CA VAL A 102 -8.32 28.74 -16.79
C VAL A 102 -8.12 30.22 -17.06
N VAL A 103 -8.82 30.76 -18.07
CA VAL A 103 -8.72 32.17 -18.46
C VAL A 103 -10.03 32.93 -18.24
N ASP A 104 -9.92 34.24 -18.02
CA ASP A 104 -11.06 35.17 -17.99
C ASP A 104 -11.47 35.66 -19.40
N ALA A 105 -12.46 36.57 -19.45
CA ALA A 105 -12.94 37.14 -20.71
C ALA A 105 -11.88 37.98 -21.44
N GLU A 106 -10.89 38.50 -20.71
CA GLU A 106 -9.74 39.24 -21.25
C GLU A 106 -8.54 38.33 -21.58
N HIS A 107 -8.74 37.00 -21.61
CA HIS A 107 -7.73 35.99 -21.92
C HIS A 107 -6.55 35.94 -20.93
N ARG A 108 -6.74 36.45 -19.71
CA ARG A 108 -5.76 36.39 -18.62
C ARG A 108 -5.94 35.11 -17.82
N VAL A 109 -4.83 34.52 -17.41
CA VAL A 109 -4.85 33.30 -16.58
C VAL A 109 -5.33 33.63 -15.17
N VAL A 110 -6.47 33.06 -14.79
CA VAL A 110 -7.08 33.20 -13.45
C VAL A 110 -6.96 31.92 -12.62
N GLY A 111 -6.57 30.80 -13.23
CA GLY A 111 -6.37 29.54 -12.55
C GLY A 111 -5.77 28.46 -13.44
N ILE A 112 -5.59 27.27 -12.87
CA ILE A 112 -5.23 26.05 -13.59
C ILE A 112 -6.04 24.89 -13.02
N VAL A 113 -6.49 23.98 -13.87
CA VAL A 113 -7.19 22.77 -13.46
C VAL A 113 -6.48 21.56 -14.01
N SER A 114 -6.21 20.58 -13.16
CA SER A 114 -5.60 19.31 -13.55
C SER A 114 -6.64 18.19 -13.58
N LEU A 115 -6.35 17.15 -14.38
CA LEU A 115 -7.16 15.93 -14.37
C LEU A 115 -7.20 15.29 -12.97
N GLY A 116 -6.16 15.46 -12.16
CA GLY A 116 -6.13 15.03 -10.77
C GLY A 116 -7.11 15.81 -9.88
N ASP A 117 -7.22 17.12 -10.07
CA ASP A 117 -8.17 17.97 -9.34
C ASP A 117 -9.62 17.59 -9.65
N LEU A 118 -9.88 17.26 -10.93
CA LEU A 118 -11.16 16.75 -11.38
C LEU A 118 -11.41 15.33 -10.84
N ALA A 119 -10.39 14.46 -10.82
CA ALA A 119 -10.49 13.08 -10.36
C ALA A 119 -10.84 12.93 -8.87
N MET A 120 -10.31 13.82 -8.03
CA MET A 120 -10.49 13.77 -6.57
C MET A 120 -11.88 14.22 -6.12
N ARG A 121 -12.60 15.02 -6.93
CA ARG A 121 -13.80 15.74 -6.49
C ARG A 121 -15.02 15.55 -7.41
N HIS A 122 -14.88 14.86 -8.54
CA HIS A 122 -15.98 14.58 -9.48
C HIS A 122 -16.26 13.07 -9.59
N GLN A 123 -17.49 12.63 -9.31
CA GLN A 123 -17.90 11.21 -9.29
C GLN A 123 -18.13 10.58 -10.71
N GLY A 124 -17.81 11.30 -11.79
CA GLY A 124 -18.02 10.87 -13.18
C GLY A 124 -16.79 10.23 -13.86
N HIS A 125 -16.90 9.96 -15.18
CA HIS A 125 -16.06 9.10 -16.05
C HIS A 125 -14.55 9.45 -16.18
N VAL A 126 -13.84 9.69 -15.08
CA VAL A 126 -12.41 10.05 -15.02
C VAL A 126 -11.52 8.92 -15.53
N ALA A 127 -11.91 7.66 -15.31
CA ALA A 127 -11.20 6.49 -15.80
C ALA A 127 -11.09 6.45 -17.35
N ALA A 128 -12.13 6.90 -18.06
CA ALA A 128 -12.11 6.93 -19.53
C ALA A 128 -11.17 8.01 -20.08
N ALA A 129 -11.18 9.20 -19.47
CA ALA A 129 -10.26 10.28 -19.79
C ALA A 129 -8.80 9.88 -19.48
N LEU A 130 -8.55 9.32 -18.29
CA LEU A 130 -7.24 8.81 -17.90
C LEU A 130 -6.70 7.75 -18.87
N ARG A 131 -7.56 6.81 -19.31
CA ARG A 131 -7.16 5.77 -20.27
C ARG A 131 -6.72 6.36 -21.61
N ARG A 132 -7.39 7.42 -22.10
CA ARG A 132 -7.03 8.11 -23.35
C ARG A 132 -5.76 8.97 -23.21
N ILE A 133 -5.55 9.58 -22.04
CA ILE A 133 -4.40 10.47 -21.76
C ILE A 133 -3.13 9.68 -21.35
N SER A 134 -3.28 8.41 -20.94
CA SER A 134 -2.15 7.56 -20.52
C SER A 134 -1.39 6.92 -21.70
N GLY A 135 -1.92 7.00 -22.92
CA GLY A 135 -1.19 6.60 -24.14
C GLY A 135 -0.09 7.62 -24.50
N PRO A 136 0.99 7.19 -25.19
CA PRO A 136 1.99 8.11 -25.70
C PRO A 136 1.36 9.10 -26.68
N SER A 137 1.53 10.40 -26.45
CA SER A 137 1.07 11.43 -27.37
C SER A 137 2.00 11.57 -28.57
N MET A 138 1.44 11.96 -29.72
CA MET A 138 2.24 12.27 -30.90
C MET A 138 3.09 13.54 -30.67
N PRO A 139 4.31 13.62 -31.20
CA PRO A 139 5.11 14.84 -31.12
C PRO A 139 4.44 16.00 -31.87
N ASP A 140 4.06 17.07 -31.16
CA ASP A 140 3.37 18.25 -31.71
C ASP A 140 4.31 19.24 -32.41
N ARG A 141 5.22 18.72 -33.25
CA ARG A 141 6.27 19.53 -33.89
C ARG A 141 5.79 19.99 -35.28
N PRO A 142 5.90 21.28 -35.64
CA PRO A 142 5.74 21.68 -37.04
C PRO A 142 6.85 21.02 -37.88
N ALA A 143 6.51 20.55 -39.08
CA ALA A 143 7.42 19.82 -39.97
C ALA A 143 8.70 20.61 -40.32
N SER A 144 8.68 21.93 -40.13
CA SER A 144 9.80 22.86 -40.28
C SER A 144 10.92 22.71 -39.24
N TRP A 145 10.71 21.93 -38.18
CA TRP A 145 11.70 21.66 -37.12
C TRP A 145 12.50 20.35 -37.34
N ARG A 146 12.41 19.72 -38.51
CA ARG A 146 13.44 18.75 -38.91
C ARG A 146 14.75 19.52 -39.06
N LEU A 147 15.70 19.32 -38.12
CA LEU A 147 17.12 19.68 -38.17
C LEU A 147 17.44 20.61 -39.35
N ARG A 148 17.15 21.90 -39.19
CA ARG A 148 17.68 22.93 -40.09
C ARG A 148 19.14 23.09 -39.69
N LEU A 149 20.00 22.23 -40.25
CA LEU A 149 21.43 22.50 -40.30
C LEU A 149 21.59 23.91 -40.92
N PRO A 150 22.50 24.75 -40.42
CA PRO A 150 22.66 26.12 -40.90
C PRO A 150 22.86 26.11 -42.42
N GLU A 151 22.05 26.90 -43.13
CA GLU A 151 22.12 27.08 -44.58
C GLU A 151 23.48 27.66 -44.96
N THR A 152 24.42 26.80 -45.34
CA THR A 152 25.59 27.23 -46.10
C THR A 152 25.19 27.39 -47.56
N ARG A 153 25.22 28.65 -48.00
CA ARG A 153 25.58 29.17 -49.33
C ARG A 153 25.71 28.14 -50.47
N THR A 154 25.01 28.47 -51.55
CA THR A 154 24.74 27.77 -52.80
C THR A 154 25.91 27.01 -53.46
N ARG A 155 25.59 25.82 -53.99
CA ARG A 155 26.41 24.85 -54.76
C ARG A 155 26.98 25.37 -56.10
N LYS A 156 27.06 26.68 -56.33
CA LYS A 156 27.52 27.28 -57.60
C LYS A 156 28.91 27.93 -57.54
N ASP A 157 29.45 28.12 -56.34
CA ASP A 157 30.81 28.65 -56.15
C ASP A 157 31.87 27.54 -55.96
N LEU A 158 31.46 26.29 -56.20
CA LEU A 158 32.32 25.11 -56.19
C LEU A 158 33.16 25.05 -57.48
N MET A 159 34.08 25.97 -57.69
CA MET A 159 35.16 25.82 -58.68
C MET A 159 36.22 26.95 -58.57
N ALA A 160 37.04 26.94 -57.53
CA ALA A 160 38.42 27.43 -57.58
C ALA A 160 39.09 27.31 -56.21
N THR A 161 40.18 26.53 -56.14
CA THR A 161 41.27 26.63 -55.13
C THR A 161 40.85 26.30 -53.69
N THR A 162 41.44 25.40 -52.90
CA THR A 162 42.84 24.98 -52.73
C THR A 162 42.84 23.75 -51.78
N SER A 163 43.83 22.87 -51.95
CA SER A 163 44.32 21.70 -51.16
C SER A 163 43.65 21.22 -49.84
N PRO A 164 43.69 19.91 -49.54
CA PRO A 164 43.03 19.34 -48.35
C PRO A 164 43.94 19.38 -47.10
N PRO A 165 43.37 19.37 -45.88
CA PRO A 165 43.98 18.70 -44.76
C PRO A 165 43.24 17.40 -44.44
N SER A 166 44.01 16.33 -44.35
CA SER A 166 43.60 15.07 -43.76
C SER A 166 43.21 15.27 -42.30
N SER A 167 41.99 14.91 -41.92
CA SER A 167 41.72 14.43 -40.57
C SER A 167 40.51 13.51 -40.57
N ARG A 168 40.78 12.21 -40.36
CA ARG A 168 39.77 11.23 -39.99
C ARG A 168 39.21 11.64 -38.62
N HIS A 169 38.00 12.22 -38.58
CA HIS A 169 37.41 12.72 -37.34
C HIS A 169 36.81 11.56 -36.49
N PRO A 170 37.13 11.46 -35.19
CA PRO A 170 36.87 10.28 -34.34
C PRO A 170 35.42 10.11 -33.83
N TRP A 171 34.49 10.99 -34.19
CA TRP A 171 33.18 11.10 -33.55
C TRP A 171 32.17 10.01 -33.91
N ARG A 172 32.34 9.32 -35.06
CA ARG A 172 31.52 8.13 -35.36
C ARG A 172 31.82 6.97 -34.42
N LYS A 173 33.05 6.85 -33.89
CA LYS A 173 33.40 5.81 -32.90
C LYS A 173 32.79 6.09 -31.53
N ALA A 174 32.59 7.36 -31.15
CA ALA A 174 32.00 7.74 -29.87
C ALA A 174 30.50 7.38 -29.78
N GLY A 175 29.74 7.55 -30.87
CA GLY A 175 28.31 7.16 -30.94
C GLY A 175 28.08 5.65 -30.87
N TYR A 176 28.90 4.85 -31.57
CA TYR A 176 28.88 3.38 -31.44
C TYR A 176 29.38 2.92 -30.07
N GLY A 177 30.31 3.65 -29.46
CA GLY A 177 30.77 3.41 -28.09
C GLY A 177 29.64 3.59 -27.07
N ALA A 178 28.91 4.70 -27.11
CA ALA A 178 27.79 4.96 -26.20
C ALA A 178 26.63 3.97 -26.38
N LEU A 179 26.26 3.64 -27.62
CA LEU A 179 25.25 2.62 -27.89
C LEU A 179 25.71 1.23 -27.41
N GLY A 180 26.98 0.91 -27.61
CA GLY A 180 27.59 -0.32 -27.09
C GLY A 180 27.51 -0.40 -25.56
N VAL A 181 27.79 0.70 -24.85
CA VAL A 181 27.66 0.76 -23.38
C VAL A 181 26.22 0.55 -22.93
N VAL A 182 25.23 1.16 -23.60
CA VAL A 182 23.81 0.96 -23.26
C VAL A 182 23.38 -0.49 -23.49
N VAL A 183 23.78 -1.09 -24.61
CA VAL A 183 23.47 -2.50 -24.90
C VAL A 183 24.12 -3.41 -23.86
N VAL A 184 25.39 -3.17 -23.52
CA VAL A 184 26.08 -3.91 -22.46
C VAL A 184 25.37 -3.74 -21.12
N LEU A 185 24.94 -2.53 -20.75
CA LEU A 185 24.17 -2.29 -19.52
C LEU A 185 22.84 -3.03 -19.54
N VAL A 186 22.11 -3.02 -20.65
CA VAL A 186 20.85 -3.77 -20.79
C VAL A 186 21.08 -5.28 -20.66
N VAL A 187 22.16 -5.81 -21.27
CA VAL A 187 22.54 -7.21 -21.13
C VAL A 187 22.92 -7.54 -19.69
N VAL A 188 23.71 -6.69 -19.03
CA VAL A 188 24.09 -6.86 -17.63
C VAL A 188 22.86 -6.83 -16.72
N VAL A 189 21.96 -5.86 -16.91
CA VAL A 189 20.68 -5.78 -16.18
C VAL A 189 19.83 -7.03 -16.45
N GLY A 190 19.78 -7.50 -17.69
CA GLY A 190 19.08 -8.73 -18.06
C GLY A 190 19.66 -9.97 -17.38
N VAL A 191 20.99 -10.10 -17.34
CA VAL A 191 21.68 -11.18 -16.61
C VAL A 191 21.42 -11.07 -15.11
N CYS A 192 21.51 -9.87 -14.53
CA CYS A 192 21.19 -9.64 -13.11
C CYS A 192 19.73 -9.99 -12.80
N GLU A 193 18.78 -9.70 -13.70
CA GLU A 193 17.38 -10.09 -13.55
C GLU A 193 17.18 -11.61 -13.65
N ILE A 194 17.93 -12.31 -14.52
CA ILE A 194 17.91 -13.78 -14.64
C ILE A 194 18.49 -14.44 -13.38
N VAL A 195 19.56 -13.88 -12.83
CA VAL A 195 20.23 -14.38 -11.61
C VAL A 195 19.54 -13.85 -10.34
N GLU A 196 18.49 -13.04 -10.48
CA GLU A 196 17.66 -12.52 -9.39
C GLU A 196 18.43 -11.63 -8.41
N TRP A 197 19.28 -10.73 -8.92
CA TRP A 197 19.93 -9.67 -8.15
C TRP A 197 20.46 -10.10 -6.76
N PRO A 198 21.27 -11.18 -6.66
CA PRO A 198 21.60 -11.81 -5.38
C PRO A 198 22.41 -10.90 -4.46
N PHE A 199 23.14 -9.94 -5.04
CA PHE A 199 23.91 -8.94 -4.30
C PHE A 199 23.05 -7.90 -3.58
N LEU A 200 21.73 -7.85 -3.82
CA LEU A 200 20.82 -6.99 -3.06
C LEU A 200 20.54 -7.50 -1.64
N ARG A 201 20.95 -8.72 -1.28
CA ARG A 201 20.79 -9.30 0.06
C ARG A 201 21.30 -8.35 1.14
N HIS A 202 22.59 -8.04 1.16
CA HIS A 202 23.20 -7.20 2.21
C HIS A 202 22.68 -5.76 2.24
N PRO A 203 22.50 -5.05 1.10
CA PRO A 203 21.86 -3.74 1.10
C PRO A 203 20.45 -3.75 1.71
N LEU A 204 19.65 -4.79 1.44
CA LEU A 204 18.31 -4.92 2.00
C LEU A 204 18.35 -5.27 3.50
N GLU A 205 19.21 -6.19 3.92
CA GLU A 205 19.44 -6.49 5.34
C GLU A 205 19.80 -5.23 6.13
N SER A 206 20.79 -4.48 5.64
CA SER A 206 21.25 -3.25 6.29
C SER A 206 20.14 -2.20 6.35
N LYS A 207 19.42 -1.97 5.25
CA LYS A 207 18.35 -0.98 5.20
C LYS A 207 17.16 -1.37 6.08
N LEU A 208 16.74 -2.64 6.05
CA LEU A 208 15.67 -3.14 6.92
C LEU A 208 16.08 -3.10 8.39
N SER A 209 17.35 -3.43 8.69
CA SER A 209 17.86 -3.36 10.05
C SER A 209 17.84 -1.94 10.60
N GLN A 210 18.20 -0.96 9.77
CA GLN A 210 18.14 0.46 10.11
C GLN A 210 16.69 0.93 10.32
N ILE A 211 15.75 0.48 9.48
CA ILE A 211 14.33 0.86 9.60
C ILE A 211 13.68 0.26 10.85
N LEU A 212 13.98 -1.01 11.15
CA LEU A 212 13.39 -1.73 12.27
C LEU A 212 14.14 -1.55 13.60
N ASP A 213 15.30 -0.87 13.56
CA ASP A 213 16.23 -0.69 14.67
C ASP A 213 16.63 -2.01 15.36
N ARG A 214 16.90 -3.04 14.54
CA ARG A 214 17.27 -4.40 14.98
C ARG A 214 17.88 -5.20 13.83
N PRO A 215 18.72 -6.20 14.09
CA PRO A 215 19.35 -6.95 13.01
C PRO A 215 18.32 -7.76 12.21
N VAL A 216 18.38 -7.65 10.89
CA VAL A 216 17.61 -8.44 9.94
C VAL A 216 18.58 -9.22 9.08
N ALA A 217 18.38 -10.53 8.98
CA ALA A 217 19.20 -11.38 8.12
C ALA A 217 18.33 -12.29 7.26
N PHE A 218 18.71 -12.46 6.00
CA PHE A 218 18.13 -13.46 5.10
C PHE A 218 19.03 -14.70 5.04
N GLY A 219 18.46 -15.84 4.65
CA GLY A 219 19.20 -17.06 4.38
C GLY A 219 20.04 -16.97 3.09
N ASP A 220 20.75 -18.06 2.79
CA ASP A 220 21.73 -18.07 1.70
C ASP A 220 21.08 -18.09 0.31
N LYS A 221 19.88 -18.64 0.21
CA LYS A 221 19.12 -18.63 -1.04
C LYS A 221 18.20 -17.42 -1.06
N PHE A 222 18.75 -16.31 -1.52
CA PHE A 222 18.06 -15.04 -1.66
C PHE A 222 18.03 -14.59 -3.12
N GLY A 223 16.87 -14.08 -3.56
CA GLY A 223 16.74 -13.49 -4.88
C GLY A 223 15.66 -12.42 -4.95
N VAL A 224 15.92 -11.39 -5.75
CA VAL A 224 14.99 -10.30 -6.05
C VAL A 224 14.86 -10.19 -7.57
N ARG A 225 13.63 -10.01 -8.06
CA ARG A 225 13.33 -9.65 -9.45
C ARG A 225 12.66 -8.30 -9.47
N LEU A 226 13.10 -7.44 -10.37
CA LEU A 226 12.62 -6.06 -10.46
C LEU A 226 11.77 -5.85 -11.73
N LEU A 227 11.85 -6.69 -12.76
CA LEU A 227 11.10 -6.43 -13.98
C LEU A 227 9.60 -6.68 -13.79
N GLY A 228 8.80 -5.65 -14.07
CA GLY A 228 7.33 -5.65 -13.96
C GLY A 228 6.80 -5.37 -12.56
N SER A 229 7.27 -6.11 -11.55
CA SER A 229 6.95 -5.91 -10.13
C SER A 229 8.11 -6.36 -9.26
N VAL A 230 8.26 -5.77 -8.07
CA VAL A 230 9.30 -6.18 -7.13
C VAL A 230 8.87 -7.51 -6.51
N ARG A 231 9.61 -8.57 -6.80
CA ARG A 231 9.41 -9.91 -6.25
C ARG A 231 10.67 -10.31 -5.51
N ALA A 232 10.55 -10.64 -4.24
CA ALA A 232 11.67 -11.14 -3.44
C ALA A 232 11.33 -12.54 -2.92
N HIS A 233 12.35 -13.39 -2.83
CA HIS A 233 12.24 -14.65 -2.12
C HIS A 233 13.50 -14.92 -1.31
N ALA A 234 13.31 -15.61 -0.19
CA ALA A 234 14.37 -16.04 0.70
C ALA A 234 14.00 -17.41 1.29
N ASP A 235 14.97 -18.30 1.43
CA ASP A 235 14.79 -19.57 2.15
C ASP A 235 14.55 -19.36 3.64
N SER A 236 15.15 -18.33 4.24
CA SER A 236 14.79 -17.87 5.58
C SER A 236 14.91 -16.35 5.73
N MET A 237 14.15 -15.80 6.67
CA MET A 237 14.25 -14.40 7.10
C MET A 237 14.17 -14.36 8.63
N THR A 238 15.10 -13.64 9.24
CA THR A 238 15.14 -13.43 10.69
C THR A 238 15.09 -11.96 11.00
N ILE A 239 14.30 -11.62 12.02
CA ILE A 239 14.31 -10.31 12.66
C ILE A 239 14.72 -10.57 14.09
N GLY A 240 15.90 -10.06 14.45
CA GLY A 240 16.51 -10.31 15.74
C GLY A 240 15.74 -9.73 16.92
N PRO A 241 16.29 -9.91 18.13
CA PRO A 241 15.68 -9.45 19.37
C PRO A 241 15.53 -7.93 19.41
N ALA A 242 14.77 -7.42 20.37
CA ALA A 242 14.70 -5.99 20.61
C ALA A 242 16.10 -5.43 20.94
N PRO A 243 16.39 -4.15 20.60
CA PRO A 243 17.65 -3.51 20.95
C PRO A 243 17.89 -3.52 22.47
N ALA A 244 19.15 -3.33 22.89
CA ALA A 244 19.61 -3.56 24.27
C ALA A 244 18.68 -2.94 25.33
N ASN A 245 18.31 -3.75 26.34
CA ASN A 245 17.30 -3.47 27.39
C ASN A 245 15.83 -3.49 26.96
N GLY A 246 15.54 -3.76 25.68
CA GLY A 246 14.19 -3.96 25.20
C GLY A 246 13.56 -5.28 25.69
N PRO A 247 12.22 -5.35 25.80
CA PRO A 247 11.51 -6.59 26.11
C PRO A 247 11.91 -7.68 25.10
N THR A 248 12.39 -8.83 25.58
CA THR A 248 12.69 -9.99 24.72
C THR A 248 12.34 -11.28 25.47
N LEU A 249 11.84 -12.28 24.73
CA LEU A 249 11.65 -13.62 25.26
C LEU A 249 13.00 -14.36 25.28
N LEU A 250 13.23 -15.14 26.32
CA LEU A 250 14.42 -15.98 26.41
C LEU A 250 14.07 -17.41 25.99
N ASP A 251 15.03 -18.11 25.41
CA ASP A 251 14.96 -19.56 25.23
C ASP A 251 15.27 -20.30 26.54
N ASP A 252 15.19 -21.64 26.50
CA ASP A 252 15.43 -22.48 27.68
C ASP A 252 16.89 -22.40 28.17
N ALA A 253 17.81 -21.94 27.33
CA ALA A 253 19.22 -21.70 27.65
C ALA A 253 19.48 -20.26 28.16
N GLY A 254 18.45 -19.42 28.27
CA GLY A 254 18.56 -18.04 28.72
C GLY A 254 19.06 -17.07 27.65
N LYS A 255 19.15 -17.49 26.38
CA LYS A 255 19.54 -16.62 25.26
C LYS A 255 18.31 -15.87 24.73
N PRO A 256 18.45 -14.60 24.30
CA PRO A 256 17.39 -13.86 23.62
C PRO A 256 16.90 -14.59 22.37
N ARG A 257 15.58 -14.81 22.28
CA ARG A 257 14.89 -15.26 21.07
C ARG A 257 14.77 -14.13 20.06
N ASP A 258 14.84 -14.49 18.79
CA ASP A 258 14.52 -13.58 17.70
C ASP A 258 13.05 -13.15 17.77
N PHE A 259 12.78 -11.90 17.40
CA PHE A 259 11.41 -11.38 17.33
C PHE A 259 10.57 -12.17 16.31
N MET A 260 11.15 -12.47 15.15
CA MET A 260 10.49 -13.22 14.09
C MET A 260 11.49 -14.11 13.35
N HIS A 261 11.07 -15.33 13.06
CA HIS A 261 11.75 -16.24 12.15
C HIS A 261 10.74 -16.71 11.10
N ALA A 262 11.12 -16.70 9.83
CA ALA A 262 10.26 -17.14 8.74
C ALA A 262 11.03 -18.03 7.75
N ASP A 263 10.41 -19.13 7.36
CA ASP A 263 10.91 -20.12 6.40
C ASP A 263 10.20 -19.97 5.04
N SER A 264 10.97 -20.08 3.96
CA SER A 264 10.48 -20.01 2.58
C SER A 264 9.59 -18.79 2.31
N VAL A 265 10.15 -17.59 2.46
CA VAL A 265 9.42 -16.34 2.29
C VAL A 265 9.37 -15.96 0.83
N LYS A 266 8.18 -15.65 0.30
CA LYS A 266 7.99 -15.01 -1.01
C LYS A 266 7.14 -13.76 -0.84
N LEU A 267 7.65 -12.65 -1.37
CA LEU A 267 7.03 -11.34 -1.29
C LEU A 267 6.88 -10.76 -2.70
N ALA A 268 5.70 -10.20 -3.00
CA ALA A 268 5.49 -9.42 -4.22
C ALA A 268 4.90 -8.05 -3.90
N LEU A 269 5.51 -7.00 -4.41
CA LEU A 269 5.12 -5.60 -4.25
C LEU A 269 4.93 -4.93 -5.61
N GLY A 270 3.89 -4.11 -5.73
CA GLY A 270 3.70 -3.23 -6.89
C GLY A 270 4.62 -2.01 -6.82
N TYR A 271 5.10 -1.54 -7.98
CA TYR A 271 5.89 -0.30 -8.06
C TYR A 271 5.14 0.93 -7.56
N GLY A 272 3.82 0.98 -7.74
CA GLY A 272 2.98 2.05 -7.19
C GLY A 272 3.10 2.17 -5.67
N THR A 273 3.07 1.05 -4.95
CA THR A 273 3.22 1.01 -3.48
C THR A 273 4.57 1.58 -3.03
N LEU A 274 5.66 1.17 -3.67
CA LEU A 274 7.00 1.65 -3.33
C LEU A 274 7.17 3.15 -3.60
N TRP A 275 6.58 3.62 -4.69
CA TRP A 275 6.62 5.03 -5.07
C TRP A 275 5.77 5.91 -4.13
N ASP A 276 4.59 5.42 -3.72
CA ASP A 276 3.75 6.09 -2.74
C ASP A 276 4.43 6.21 -1.37
N GLN A 277 5.16 5.16 -0.94
CA GLN A 277 5.95 5.22 0.28
C GLN A 277 7.16 6.14 0.17
N TYR A 278 7.88 6.11 -0.96
CA TYR A 278 9.01 7.01 -1.19
C TYR A 278 8.62 8.50 -1.13
N ARG A 279 7.40 8.84 -1.58
CA ARG A 279 6.87 10.21 -1.52
C ARG A 279 6.27 10.60 -0.18
N GLY A 280 6.15 9.68 0.77
CA GLY A 280 5.50 9.94 2.06
C GLY A 280 4.01 10.20 1.95
N ASN A 281 3.33 9.60 0.97
CA ASN A 281 1.90 9.83 0.70
C ASN A 281 0.95 9.29 1.79
N GLY A 282 1.48 8.71 2.87
CA GLY A 282 0.70 8.23 4.03
C GLY A 282 -0.31 7.13 3.69
N LYS A 283 -0.12 6.38 2.60
CA LYS A 283 -0.95 5.24 2.24
C LYS A 283 -0.41 3.95 2.85
N PRO A 284 -1.28 3.00 3.23
CA PRO A 284 -0.84 1.70 3.70
C PRO A 284 -0.09 0.95 2.59
N ILE A 285 0.90 0.15 2.99
CA ILE A 285 1.67 -0.68 2.06
C ILE A 285 0.75 -1.77 1.51
N ALA A 286 0.44 -1.72 0.22
CA ALA A 286 -0.27 -2.77 -0.49
C ALA A 286 0.72 -3.85 -0.98
N VAL A 287 0.69 -5.00 -0.31
CA VAL A 287 1.46 -6.21 -0.61
C VAL A 287 0.62 -7.12 -1.49
N ARG A 288 1.10 -7.46 -2.69
CA ARG A 288 0.34 -8.32 -3.61
C ARG A 288 0.35 -9.79 -3.20
N LEU A 289 1.48 -10.25 -2.68
CA LEU A 289 1.65 -11.62 -2.22
C LEU A 289 2.60 -11.63 -1.05
N LEU A 290 2.20 -12.30 0.03
CA LEU A 290 3.09 -12.79 1.06
C LEU A 290 2.78 -14.27 1.27
N ASP A 291 3.74 -15.13 0.93
CA ASP A 291 3.66 -16.60 1.08
C ASP A 291 4.82 -17.04 1.97
N VAL A 292 4.49 -17.75 3.05
CA VAL A 292 5.42 -18.16 4.10
C VAL A 292 5.07 -19.59 4.53
N ASP A 293 6.03 -20.50 4.50
CA ASP A 293 5.79 -21.90 4.87
C ASP A 293 5.83 -22.09 6.40
N GLY A 294 6.81 -21.50 7.07
CA GLY A 294 6.98 -21.51 8.53
C GLY A 294 7.12 -20.09 9.06
N LEU A 295 6.39 -19.72 10.11
CA LEU A 295 6.48 -18.40 10.72
C LEU A 295 6.47 -18.54 12.24
N GLU A 296 7.54 -18.16 12.92
CA GLU A 296 7.58 -18.02 14.38
C GLU A 296 7.63 -16.54 14.74
N VAL A 297 6.74 -16.09 15.62
CA VAL A 297 6.70 -14.72 16.14
C VAL A 297 6.73 -14.75 17.67
N ASN A 298 7.68 -14.04 18.25
CA ASN A 298 7.88 -13.95 19.69
C ASN A 298 7.53 -12.53 20.15
N LEU A 299 6.40 -12.39 20.85
CA LEU A 299 5.85 -11.12 21.32
C LEU A 299 6.01 -11.02 22.84
N LYS A 300 6.66 -9.95 23.30
CA LYS A 300 6.76 -9.63 24.73
C LYS A 300 6.44 -8.16 24.99
N ARG A 301 5.59 -7.91 25.98
CA ARG A 301 5.37 -6.61 26.60
C ARG A 301 5.59 -6.68 28.09
N ASN A 302 6.49 -5.83 28.59
CA ASN A 302 6.80 -5.71 30.01
C ASN A 302 5.71 -4.91 30.75
N ALA A 303 5.72 -4.98 32.08
CA ALA A 303 4.84 -4.21 32.95
C ALA A 303 4.88 -2.70 32.69
N ASP A 304 6.03 -2.18 32.25
CA ASP A 304 6.24 -0.77 31.89
C ASP A 304 5.54 -0.36 30.58
N GLY A 305 4.89 -1.30 29.89
CA GLY A 305 4.18 -1.07 28.63
C GLY A 305 5.07 -1.11 27.38
N HIS A 306 6.39 -1.14 27.54
CA HIS A 306 7.33 -1.37 26.45
C HIS A 306 7.14 -2.76 25.84
N ALA A 307 7.07 -2.81 24.50
CA ALA A 307 6.82 -4.04 23.76
C ALA A 307 7.81 -4.24 22.62
N ASN A 308 8.13 -5.50 22.31
CA ASN A 308 9.16 -5.82 21.31
C ASN A 308 8.68 -5.68 19.86
N TRP A 309 7.38 -5.48 19.65
CA TRP A 309 6.74 -5.12 18.38
C TRP A 309 6.65 -3.60 18.16
N GLN A 310 7.26 -2.79 19.04
CA GLN A 310 7.49 -1.37 18.79
C GLN A 310 8.79 -1.24 17.99
N PHE A 311 8.69 -0.71 16.77
CA PHE A 311 9.83 -0.53 15.86
C PHE A 311 10.18 0.94 15.74
N GLY A 312 11.47 1.22 15.52
CA GLY A 312 11.99 2.58 15.37
C GLY A 312 12.22 3.31 16.71
N ALA A 313 12.82 4.49 16.63
CA ALA A 313 13.10 5.33 17.79
C ALA A 313 11.79 5.74 18.49
N ALA A 314 11.80 5.72 19.83
CA ALA A 314 10.65 6.06 20.67
C ALA A 314 9.94 7.33 20.17
N GLN A 315 8.78 7.15 19.55
CA GLN A 315 8.02 8.26 19.00
C GLN A 315 7.33 8.98 20.16
N PRO A 316 7.51 10.31 20.32
CA PRO A 316 6.86 11.04 21.39
C PRO A 316 5.35 10.87 21.29
N ALA A 317 4.70 10.63 22.43
CA ALA A 317 3.28 10.30 22.57
C ALA A 317 2.29 11.31 21.95
N THR A 318 2.78 12.43 21.42
CA THR A 318 2.02 13.49 20.76
C THR A 318 1.81 13.26 19.26
N SER A 319 2.42 12.23 18.65
CA SER A 319 2.21 11.91 17.23
C SER A 319 0.96 11.04 17.05
N ALA A 320 -0.19 11.66 16.84
CA ALA A 320 -1.51 11.03 16.68
C ALA A 320 -1.72 10.27 15.34
N SER A 321 -0.67 9.78 14.69
CA SER A 321 -0.81 8.92 13.50
C SER A 321 -0.69 7.47 13.95
N SER A 322 -1.84 6.80 14.10
CA SER A 322 -1.87 5.36 14.33
C SER A 322 -1.14 4.66 13.18
N PRO A 323 -0.19 3.74 13.46
CA PRO A 323 0.53 3.02 12.42
C PRO A 323 -0.48 2.29 11.53
N GLN A 324 -0.53 2.66 10.25
CA GLN A 324 -1.43 2.02 9.29
C GLN A 324 -0.84 0.65 8.92
N MET A 325 -1.61 -0.40 9.20
CA MET A 325 -1.23 -1.76 8.86
C MET A 325 -1.16 -1.97 7.35
N PRO A 326 -0.23 -2.81 6.85
CA PRO A 326 -0.18 -3.17 5.45
C PRO A 326 -1.45 -3.91 5.04
N THR A 327 -1.86 -3.71 3.79
CA THR A 327 -2.90 -4.52 3.15
C THR A 327 -2.24 -5.59 2.31
N PHE A 328 -2.82 -6.78 2.32
CA PHE A 328 -2.37 -7.91 1.50
C PHE A 328 -3.38 -8.10 0.37
N GLU A 329 -2.99 -8.52 -0.83
CA GLU A 329 -3.94 -9.08 -1.81
C GLU A 329 -4.04 -10.59 -1.62
N ARG A 330 -2.93 -11.24 -1.21
CA ARG A 330 -2.87 -12.66 -0.86
C ARG A 330 -1.89 -12.87 0.30
N LEU A 331 -2.35 -13.52 1.37
CA LEU A 331 -1.55 -13.84 2.55
C LEU A 331 -1.68 -15.34 2.85
N ASN A 332 -0.59 -16.08 2.63
CA ASN A 332 -0.52 -17.51 2.90
C ASN A 332 0.54 -17.78 3.96
N VAL A 333 0.11 -18.30 5.10
CA VAL A 333 0.97 -18.76 6.19
C VAL A 333 0.59 -20.19 6.47
N ARG A 334 1.45 -21.16 6.12
CA ARG A 334 1.10 -22.58 6.28
C ARG A 334 1.22 -23.04 7.72
N ASN A 335 2.34 -22.72 8.38
CA ASN A 335 2.64 -23.12 9.74
C ASN A 335 3.14 -21.92 10.56
N GLY A 336 2.21 -21.13 11.10
CA GLY A 336 2.51 -20.04 12.01
C GLY A 336 2.49 -20.47 13.47
N GLN A 337 3.43 -19.96 14.27
CA GLN A 337 3.49 -20.06 15.71
C GLN A 337 3.70 -18.66 16.29
N VAL A 338 2.82 -18.25 17.20
CA VAL A 338 2.90 -16.95 17.87
C VAL A 338 2.97 -17.21 19.36
N ARG A 339 4.05 -16.75 19.99
CA ARG A 339 4.20 -16.75 21.44
C ARG A 339 3.99 -15.33 21.94
N LEU A 340 3.07 -15.16 22.87
CA LEU A 340 2.75 -13.87 23.47
C LEU A 340 2.97 -13.94 24.98
N VAL A 341 3.74 -13.01 25.52
CA VAL A 341 3.83 -12.71 26.95
C VAL A 341 3.50 -11.24 27.14
N ASP A 342 2.40 -10.97 27.81
CA ASP A 342 1.89 -9.64 28.08
C ASP A 342 1.72 -9.47 29.59
N GLU A 343 2.69 -8.81 30.23
CA GLU A 343 2.68 -8.61 31.68
C GLU A 343 1.54 -7.69 32.14
N PRO A 344 1.26 -6.54 31.48
CA PRO A 344 0.13 -5.67 31.86
C PRO A 344 -1.22 -6.38 31.82
N LEU A 345 -1.47 -7.19 30.80
CA LEU A 345 -2.72 -7.96 30.68
C LEU A 345 -2.67 -9.31 31.41
N GLN A 346 -1.52 -9.69 31.95
CA GLN A 346 -1.25 -10.99 32.56
C GLN A 346 -1.61 -12.17 31.64
N ILE A 347 -1.22 -12.07 30.37
CA ILE A 347 -1.47 -13.09 29.34
C ILE A 347 -0.15 -13.77 28.99
N THR A 348 -0.17 -15.09 28.95
CA THR A 348 0.89 -15.90 28.33
C THR A 348 0.20 -16.89 27.42
N ALA A 349 0.48 -16.87 26.12
CA ALA A 349 -0.19 -17.73 25.17
C ALA A 349 0.75 -18.20 24.06
N ASP A 350 0.59 -19.45 23.65
CA ASP A 350 1.15 -20.00 22.43
C ASP A 350 -0.03 -20.28 21.47
N ALA A 351 0.03 -19.69 20.29
CA ALA A 351 -0.98 -19.85 19.26
C ALA A 351 -0.39 -20.42 17.98
N ARG A 352 -1.06 -21.39 17.37
CA ARG A 352 -0.81 -21.79 16.00
C ARG A 352 -1.70 -20.98 15.07
N VAL A 353 -1.12 -20.46 14.00
CA VAL A 353 -1.79 -19.61 13.04
C VAL A 353 -1.59 -20.20 11.65
N ALA A 354 -2.68 -20.35 10.91
CA ALA A 354 -2.62 -20.68 9.49
C ALA A 354 -3.51 -19.72 8.72
N THR A 355 -3.07 -19.32 7.54
CA THR A 355 -3.86 -18.50 6.62
C THR A 355 -3.78 -19.08 5.23
N ARG A 356 -4.91 -19.15 4.52
CA ARG A 356 -4.98 -19.60 3.13
C ARG A 356 -5.99 -18.75 2.37
N GLU A 357 -5.71 -17.49 2.00
CA GLU A 357 -6.56 -16.72 1.04
C GLU A 357 -6.09 -15.28 0.72
N GLY A 358 -6.84 -14.61 -0.18
CA GLY A 358 -6.67 -13.22 -0.61
C GLY A 358 -7.98 -12.45 -0.86
N THR A 359 -7.92 -11.11 -1.05
CA THR A 359 -9.08 -10.18 -1.13
C THR A 359 -10.14 -10.58 -2.17
N ALA A 360 -9.75 -11.15 -3.31
CA ALA A 360 -10.65 -11.46 -4.42
C ALA A 360 -11.53 -12.70 -4.16
N GLU A 361 -11.02 -13.69 -3.42
CA GLU A 361 -11.77 -14.91 -3.04
C GLU A 361 -12.73 -14.61 -1.89
N ALA A 362 -12.31 -13.81 -0.91
CA ALA A 362 -13.19 -13.31 0.15
C ALA A 362 -14.39 -12.52 -0.40
N ALA A 363 -14.16 -11.68 -1.43
CA ALA A 363 -15.22 -10.98 -2.15
C ALA A 363 -16.15 -11.93 -2.92
N ALA A 364 -15.61 -13.00 -3.52
CA ALA A 364 -16.41 -14.01 -4.21
C ALA A 364 -17.27 -14.84 -3.25
N ILE A 365 -16.74 -15.21 -2.07
CA ILE A 365 -17.49 -15.90 -1.01
C ILE A 365 -18.59 -15.00 -0.46
N ALA A 366 -18.27 -13.74 -0.12
CA ALA A 366 -19.25 -12.76 0.34
C ALA A 366 -20.36 -12.49 -0.70
N ALA A 367 -20.01 -12.46 -1.99
CA ALA A 367 -20.96 -12.27 -3.09
C ALA A 367 -21.81 -13.51 -3.39
N SER A 368 -21.30 -14.71 -3.09
CA SER A 368 -21.98 -15.96 -3.44
C SER A 368 -23.19 -16.28 -2.55
N GLY A 369 -23.29 -15.67 -1.35
CA GLY A 369 -24.34 -16.00 -0.38
C GLY A 369 -24.46 -17.50 -0.09
N ALA A 370 -23.41 -18.27 -0.40
CA ALA A 370 -23.50 -19.71 -0.56
C ALA A 370 -23.54 -20.40 0.80
N SER A 371 -24.47 -21.35 0.88
CA SER A 371 -24.80 -22.21 2.01
C SER A 371 -23.60 -22.60 2.87
N THR A 372 -23.72 -22.28 4.16
CA THR A 372 -22.88 -22.67 5.29
C THR A 372 -22.32 -24.10 5.15
N PRO A 373 -20.98 -24.31 5.23
CA PRO A 373 -20.43 -25.66 5.32
C PRO A 373 -20.91 -26.37 6.59
N GLN A 374 -21.29 -27.65 6.46
CA GLN A 374 -21.90 -28.44 7.54
C GLN A 374 -20.89 -28.88 8.61
N VAL A 375 -21.33 -28.78 9.87
CA VAL A 375 -20.60 -29.02 11.13
C VAL A 375 -20.45 -30.52 11.43
N ARG A 376 -19.23 -31.00 11.70
CA ARG A 376 -19.01 -32.17 12.57
C ARG A 376 -17.97 -31.83 13.63
N VAL A 377 -18.42 -31.78 14.89
CA VAL A 377 -17.56 -31.66 16.07
C VAL A 377 -16.87 -33.01 16.29
N ALA A 378 -15.54 -33.03 16.27
CA ALA A 378 -14.80 -34.10 16.94
C ALA A 378 -15.02 -33.92 18.45
N THR A 379 -15.71 -34.88 19.07
CA THR A 379 -15.99 -34.93 20.50
C THR A 379 -14.68 -34.93 21.29
N VAL A 380 -14.31 -33.77 21.88
CA VAL A 380 -13.51 -33.77 23.10
C VAL A 380 -14.43 -34.30 24.20
N GLY A 381 -14.03 -35.41 24.84
CA GLY A 381 -14.86 -36.24 25.69
C GLY A 381 -15.77 -35.48 26.65
N GLU A 382 -17.02 -35.93 26.71
CA GLU A 382 -18.08 -35.41 27.58
C GLU A 382 -17.60 -35.25 29.04
N ALA A 383 -17.27 -34.02 29.43
CA ALA A 383 -17.38 -33.62 30.83
C ALA A 383 -18.87 -33.42 31.12
N LYS A 384 -19.53 -34.50 31.52
CA LYS A 384 -20.92 -34.57 31.99
C LYS A 384 -21.17 -33.53 33.09
N ILE A 385 -21.73 -32.36 32.74
CA ILE A 385 -22.26 -31.41 33.73
C ILE A 385 -23.69 -31.85 34.07
N ALA A 386 -23.85 -32.48 35.24
CA ALA A 386 -25.15 -32.87 35.78
C ALA A 386 -25.90 -31.67 36.41
N GLY A 387 -27.03 -31.28 35.80
CA GLY A 387 -28.24 -30.66 36.38
C GLY A 387 -28.26 -29.17 36.76
N PRO A 388 -29.46 -28.57 37.02
CA PRO A 388 -30.83 -29.01 36.70
C PRO A 388 -31.43 -28.27 35.47
N ALA A 389 -32.56 -28.78 34.98
CA ALA A 389 -33.26 -28.34 33.78
C ALA A 389 -33.53 -26.82 33.71
N PRO A 390 -33.50 -26.19 32.51
CA PRO A 390 -33.86 -24.80 32.36
C PRO A 390 -35.36 -24.60 32.64
N PHE A 391 -35.67 -23.54 33.37
CA PHE A 391 -37.03 -23.05 33.59
C PHE A 391 -37.75 -22.90 32.24
N ALA A 392 -38.94 -23.50 32.15
CA ALA A 392 -39.87 -23.27 31.06
C ALA A 392 -40.37 -21.82 31.13
N ALA A 393 -39.86 -20.96 30.25
CA ALA A 393 -40.52 -19.70 29.92
C ALA A 393 -41.60 -20.00 28.87
N SER A 394 -42.85 -20.03 29.34
CA SER A 394 -44.06 -20.09 28.53
C SER A 394 -44.23 -18.83 27.68
N GLY A 395 -44.54 -19.00 26.39
CA GLY A 395 -45.21 -18.00 25.57
C GLY A 395 -44.31 -17.02 24.81
N GLY A 396 -43.93 -17.38 23.59
CA GLY A 396 -43.32 -16.48 22.63
C GLY A 396 -42.93 -17.24 21.36
N THR A 397 -43.60 -16.93 20.26
CA THR A 397 -43.46 -17.56 18.93
C THR A 397 -42.02 -17.93 18.56
N ALA A 398 -41.82 -19.20 18.22
CA ALA A 398 -40.57 -19.76 17.73
C ALA A 398 -40.02 -18.94 16.55
N SER A 399 -38.92 -18.22 16.79
CA SER A 399 -38.06 -17.69 15.73
C SER A 399 -37.28 -18.87 15.13
N PRO A 400 -37.11 -18.95 13.79
CA PRO A 400 -36.58 -20.14 13.15
C PRO A 400 -35.16 -20.42 13.66
N ALA A 401 -34.91 -21.69 14.02
CA ALA A 401 -33.59 -22.19 14.40
C ALA A 401 -32.56 -21.86 13.30
N ARG A 402 -31.77 -20.80 13.50
CA ARG A 402 -30.67 -20.43 12.62
C ARG A 402 -29.45 -21.30 12.96
N GLN A 403 -28.93 -21.95 11.94
CA GLN A 403 -27.81 -22.87 12.00
C GLN A 403 -26.56 -22.17 12.55
N ALA A 404 -25.93 -22.77 13.56
CA ALA A 404 -24.63 -22.33 14.06
C ALA A 404 -23.59 -22.43 12.93
N ILE A 405 -22.82 -21.36 12.72
CA ILE A 405 -21.78 -21.31 11.68
C ILE A 405 -20.63 -22.20 12.16
N THR A 406 -20.13 -23.08 11.28
CA THR A 406 -18.91 -23.87 11.54
C THR A 406 -17.99 -23.72 10.37
N ILE A 407 -16.72 -23.54 10.68
CA ILE A 407 -15.65 -23.38 9.72
C ILE A 407 -14.83 -24.66 9.78
N ASP A 408 -14.78 -25.41 8.68
CA ASP A 408 -13.98 -26.63 8.54
C ASP A 408 -12.48 -26.24 8.57
N ASP A 409 -11.61 -27.14 9.04
CA ASP A 409 -10.16 -26.92 9.06
C ASP A 409 -9.58 -26.80 7.64
N ASN A 410 -10.34 -27.22 6.62
CA ASN A 410 -9.99 -27.03 5.22
C ASN A 410 -10.65 -25.80 4.57
N THR A 411 -11.47 -25.03 5.31
CA THR A 411 -12.03 -23.78 4.81
C THR A 411 -10.91 -22.75 4.68
N PRO A 412 -10.67 -22.21 3.47
CA PRO A 412 -9.68 -21.18 3.26
C PRO A 412 -10.05 -19.90 4.03
N GLY A 413 -9.04 -19.26 4.63
CA GLY A 413 -9.23 -18.16 5.59
C GLY A 413 -8.22 -18.16 6.74
N LEU A 414 -8.54 -17.46 7.83
CA LEU A 414 -7.72 -17.36 9.05
C LEU A 414 -8.11 -18.46 10.04
N GLN A 415 -7.12 -19.19 10.52
CA GLN A 415 -7.27 -20.18 11.58
C GLN A 415 -6.26 -19.90 12.69
N VAL A 416 -6.75 -19.80 13.92
CA VAL A 416 -5.90 -19.62 15.10
C VAL A 416 -6.32 -20.61 16.19
N ASP A 417 -5.37 -21.36 16.72
CA ASP A 417 -5.56 -22.23 17.88
C ASP A 417 -4.55 -21.86 18.96
N GLY A 418 -5.03 -21.21 20.02
CA GLY A 418 -4.27 -20.70 21.14
C GLY A 418 -4.48 -21.49 22.42
N LYS A 419 -3.41 -21.66 23.19
CA LYS A 419 -3.45 -22.15 24.57
C LYS A 419 -2.53 -21.32 25.44
N GLY A 420 -2.85 -21.20 26.72
CA GLY A 420 -2.03 -20.39 27.61
C GLY A 420 -2.64 -20.18 28.98
N THR A 421 -2.29 -19.04 29.56
CA THR A 421 -2.84 -18.55 30.82
C THR A 421 -3.24 -17.09 30.72
N TYR A 422 -4.41 -16.76 31.25
CA TYR A 422 -4.89 -15.39 31.44
C TYR A 422 -5.10 -15.16 32.94
N ARG A 423 -4.40 -14.21 33.55
CA ARG A 423 -4.47 -13.93 35.01
C ARG A 423 -4.32 -15.19 35.88
N LYS A 424 -3.37 -16.07 35.52
CA LYS A 424 -3.08 -17.40 36.13
C LYS A 424 -4.15 -18.49 35.90
N ALA A 425 -5.26 -18.18 35.25
CA ALA A 425 -6.24 -19.18 34.83
C ALA A 425 -5.85 -19.79 33.47
N PRO A 426 -6.15 -21.09 33.21
CA PRO A 426 -5.94 -21.69 31.90
C PRO A 426 -6.80 -20.99 30.85
N LEU A 427 -6.21 -20.71 29.69
CA LEU A 427 -6.83 -20.10 28.52
C LEU A 427 -6.74 -21.05 27.33
N LEU A 428 -7.86 -21.27 26.66
CA LEU A 428 -7.96 -21.89 25.34
C LEU A 428 -8.70 -20.93 24.42
N LEU A 429 -8.20 -20.77 23.20
CA LEU A 429 -8.77 -19.89 22.19
C LEU A 429 -8.76 -20.59 20.84
N GLN A 430 -9.89 -20.56 20.16
CA GLN A 430 -9.99 -20.99 18.77
C GLN A 430 -10.67 -19.89 17.98
N LEU A 431 -10.03 -19.46 16.90
CA LEU A 431 -10.56 -18.48 15.97
C LEU A 431 -10.59 -19.12 14.59
N ARG A 432 -11.69 -18.92 13.88
CA ARG A 432 -11.84 -19.28 12.49
C ARG A 432 -12.55 -18.15 11.77
N SER A 433 -12.09 -17.83 10.56
CA SER A 433 -12.74 -16.85 9.69
C SER A 433 -12.50 -17.23 8.24
N SER A 434 -13.51 -17.07 7.39
CA SER A 434 -13.36 -17.26 5.94
C SER A 434 -12.89 -15.95 5.32
N GLY A 435 -11.71 -15.96 4.67
CA GLY A 435 -11.08 -14.73 4.17
C GLY A 435 -10.16 -14.06 5.17
N VAL A 436 -8.93 -13.82 4.73
CA VAL A 436 -8.04 -12.82 5.33
C VAL A 436 -8.18 -11.62 4.43
N LEU A 437 -9.15 -10.71 4.64
CA LEU A 437 -8.85 -9.28 4.53
C LEU A 437 -10.00 -8.38 4.95
N PRO A 438 -9.68 -7.28 5.64
CA PRO A 438 -8.39 -6.90 6.22
C PRO A 438 -8.35 -7.14 7.74
N LEU A 439 -7.23 -7.70 8.21
CA LEU A 439 -6.94 -7.83 9.65
C LEU A 439 -7.11 -6.48 10.39
N ALA A 440 -6.98 -5.35 9.69
CA ALA A 440 -7.20 -4.00 10.21
C ALA A 440 -7.77 -3.02 9.15
N ALA A 441 -8.94 -3.30 8.56
CA ALA A 441 -9.61 -2.30 7.69
C ALA A 441 -9.87 -1.04 8.49
N SER A 442 -9.46 0.09 7.94
CA SER A 442 -9.98 1.40 8.30
C SER A 442 -10.92 1.98 7.23
N ASP A 443 -11.14 1.27 6.12
CA ASP A 443 -11.96 1.77 5.01
C ASP A 443 -13.44 1.43 5.17
N THR A 444 -14.28 2.40 4.86
CA THR A 444 -15.76 2.34 4.85
C THR A 444 -16.34 1.34 3.84
N ASN A 445 -15.50 0.71 3.01
CA ASN A 445 -15.85 -0.32 2.02
C ASN A 445 -15.37 -1.74 2.42
N ALA A 446 -15.04 -1.95 3.69
CA ALA A 446 -14.61 -3.26 4.18
C ALA A 446 -15.72 -4.32 4.06
N ILE A 447 -15.40 -5.45 3.43
CA ILE A 447 -16.30 -6.58 3.25
C ILE A 447 -16.42 -7.31 4.58
N ALA A 448 -17.64 -7.54 5.05
CA ALA A 448 -17.88 -8.32 6.26
C ALA A 448 -17.55 -9.80 6.00
N VAL A 449 -16.67 -10.36 6.82
CA VAL A 449 -16.27 -11.77 6.75
C VAL A 449 -16.86 -12.56 7.92
N PRO A 450 -17.33 -13.80 7.68
CA PRO A 450 -17.72 -14.73 8.74
C PRO A 450 -16.61 -14.91 9.78
N LEU A 451 -17.04 -14.95 11.04
CA LEU A 451 -16.19 -15.03 12.21
C LEU A 451 -16.78 -16.05 13.19
N TRP A 452 -15.96 -17.00 13.59
CA TRP A 452 -16.24 -17.92 14.67
C TRP A 452 -15.10 -17.85 15.69
N LEU A 453 -15.43 -17.57 16.94
CA LEU A 453 -14.48 -17.47 18.05
C LEU A 453 -15.02 -18.27 19.23
N ASP A 454 -14.19 -19.15 19.76
CA ASP A 454 -14.44 -19.90 20.99
C ASP A 454 -13.30 -19.61 21.97
N VAL A 455 -13.64 -19.10 23.14
CA VAL A 455 -12.67 -18.77 24.20
C VAL A 455 -13.13 -19.43 25.49
N THR A 456 -12.23 -20.21 26.08
CA THR A 456 -12.39 -20.76 27.42
C THR A 456 -11.32 -20.20 28.33
N ALA A 457 -11.72 -19.50 29.39
CA ALA A 457 -10.81 -19.01 30.43
C ALA A 457 -11.32 -19.45 31.82
N ASP A 458 -10.54 -20.24 32.56
CA ASP A 458 -10.98 -20.96 33.76
C ASP A 458 -12.28 -21.79 33.53
N LYS A 459 -13.43 -21.30 34.03
CA LYS A 459 -14.76 -21.89 33.84
C LYS A 459 -15.72 -20.97 33.10
N THR A 460 -15.17 -19.93 32.49
CA THR A 460 -15.88 -19.01 31.61
C THR A 460 -15.72 -19.51 30.18
N HIS A 461 -16.84 -19.71 29.50
CA HIS A 461 -16.89 -20.09 28.09
C HIS A 461 -17.60 -18.99 27.31
N ILE A 462 -16.95 -18.46 26.29
CA ILE A 462 -17.49 -17.42 25.40
C ILE A 462 -17.38 -17.95 23.98
N ARG A 463 -18.52 -18.05 23.31
CA ARG A 463 -18.61 -18.35 21.88
C ARG A 463 -19.20 -17.15 21.16
N VAL A 464 -18.55 -16.72 20.09
CA VAL A 464 -19.00 -15.64 19.21
C VAL A 464 -19.14 -16.19 17.80
N ASP A 465 -20.26 -15.90 17.16
CA ASP A 465 -20.64 -16.39 15.84
C ASP A 465 -21.33 -15.27 15.06
N GLY A 466 -20.71 -14.81 13.98
CA GLY A 466 -21.22 -13.70 13.17
C GLY A 466 -20.30 -13.26 12.06
N THR A 467 -20.25 -11.96 11.83
CA THR A 467 -19.40 -11.34 10.81
C THR A 467 -18.64 -10.14 11.37
N ALA A 468 -17.45 -9.88 10.85
CA ALA A 468 -16.66 -8.69 11.20
C ALA A 468 -16.03 -8.09 9.94
N THR A 469 -15.85 -6.78 9.92
CA THR A 469 -15.14 -6.08 8.83
C THR A 469 -13.65 -5.89 9.13
N ALA A 470 -13.24 -6.01 10.40
CA ALA A 470 -11.83 -6.03 10.81
C ALA A 470 -11.60 -7.06 11.93
N LEU A 471 -10.78 -8.09 11.67
CA LEU A 471 -10.63 -9.23 12.58
C LEU A 471 -9.79 -8.95 13.84
N LEU A 472 -8.76 -8.11 13.78
CA LEU A 472 -7.89 -7.87 14.94
C LEU A 472 -8.51 -6.90 15.95
N HIS A 473 -9.35 -5.98 15.48
CA HIS A 473 -10.00 -4.96 16.31
C HIS A 473 -11.50 -5.18 16.44
N PHE A 474 -12.02 -6.27 15.88
CA PHE A 474 -13.46 -6.59 15.79
C PHE A 474 -14.31 -5.43 15.26
N GLY A 475 -13.77 -4.69 14.28
CA GLY A 475 -14.49 -3.60 13.64
C GLY A 475 -15.70 -4.13 12.88
N GLY A 476 -16.82 -3.40 12.93
CA GLY A 476 -18.06 -3.78 12.23
C GLY A 476 -18.61 -5.15 12.62
N LEU A 477 -18.36 -5.59 13.86
CA LEU A 477 -18.84 -6.87 14.37
C LEU A 477 -20.38 -6.88 14.45
N ASP A 478 -21.01 -7.76 13.67
CA ASP A 478 -22.41 -8.16 13.82
C ASP A 478 -22.40 -9.66 14.13
N ALA A 479 -22.49 -9.99 15.43
CA ALA A 479 -22.32 -11.36 15.87
C ALA A 479 -23.20 -11.69 17.08
N THR A 480 -23.73 -12.90 17.07
CA THR A 480 -24.33 -13.48 18.26
C THR A 480 -23.25 -14.01 19.19
N PHE A 481 -23.44 -13.86 20.48
CA PHE A 481 -22.53 -14.44 21.46
C PHE A 481 -23.29 -15.24 22.51
N VAL A 482 -22.65 -16.30 22.98
CA VAL A 482 -23.06 -17.10 24.13
C VAL A 482 -21.94 -17.03 25.15
N ALA A 483 -22.26 -16.54 26.34
CA ALA A 483 -21.33 -16.51 27.46
C ALA A 483 -21.91 -17.31 28.63
N SER A 484 -21.11 -18.20 29.20
CA SER A 484 -21.49 -18.98 30.37
C SER A 484 -20.36 -19.03 31.40
N GLY A 485 -20.74 -19.08 32.68
CA GLY A 485 -19.76 -19.06 33.77
C GLY A 485 -20.41 -19.24 35.14
N ARG A 486 -19.58 -19.25 36.19
CA ARG A 486 -20.07 -19.41 37.58
C ARG A 486 -20.82 -18.18 38.09
N SER A 487 -20.48 -17.00 37.60
CA SER A 487 -21.09 -15.71 37.94
C SER A 487 -20.71 -14.68 36.88
N LEU A 488 -21.56 -13.67 36.66
CA LEU A 488 -21.22 -12.56 35.75
C LEU A 488 -19.93 -11.87 36.19
N ALA A 489 -19.69 -11.73 37.49
CA ALA A 489 -18.42 -11.26 38.05
C ALA A 489 -17.20 -12.05 37.51
N ALA A 490 -17.25 -13.38 37.46
CA ALA A 490 -16.14 -14.20 36.95
C ALA A 490 -15.87 -13.97 35.45
N VAL A 491 -16.89 -13.61 34.68
CA VAL A 491 -16.72 -13.24 33.26
C VAL A 491 -16.25 -11.81 33.11
N GLY A 492 -16.71 -10.93 33.99
CA GLY A 492 -16.18 -9.58 34.10
C GLY A 492 -14.69 -9.57 34.42
N ASP A 493 -14.27 -10.38 35.39
CA ASP A 493 -12.87 -10.58 35.74
C ASP A 493 -12.04 -11.14 34.57
N ALA A 494 -12.63 -11.99 33.72
CA ALA A 494 -12.01 -12.51 32.50
C ALA A 494 -11.92 -11.46 31.38
N LEU A 495 -12.88 -10.55 31.28
CA LEU A 495 -12.96 -9.50 30.27
C LEU A 495 -12.34 -8.16 30.73
N GLY A 496 -11.88 -8.08 31.98
CA GLY A 496 -11.35 -6.85 32.58
C GLY A 496 -12.43 -5.80 32.88
N VAL A 497 -13.69 -6.19 33.02
CA VAL A 497 -14.82 -5.30 33.34
C VAL A 497 -15.47 -5.71 34.66
N THR A 498 -15.84 -4.74 35.49
CA THR A 498 -16.49 -5.07 36.78
C THR A 498 -17.96 -5.41 36.54
N LEU A 499 -18.34 -6.67 36.77
CA LEU A 499 -19.72 -7.14 36.65
C LEU A 499 -20.26 -7.61 38.01
N PRO A 500 -21.59 -7.55 38.22
CA PRO A 500 -22.20 -8.00 39.48
C PRO A 500 -21.98 -9.49 39.71
N THR A 501 -21.83 -9.88 40.98
CA THR A 501 -21.78 -11.30 41.34
C THR A 501 -23.18 -11.90 41.23
N THR A 502 -23.34 -12.91 40.38
CA THR A 502 -24.60 -13.64 40.17
C THR A 502 -24.44 -15.12 40.45
N ALA A 503 -25.54 -15.86 40.48
CA ALA A 503 -25.51 -17.31 40.31
C ALA A 503 -24.92 -17.71 38.94
N LYS A 504 -24.70 -19.01 38.75
CA LYS A 504 -24.29 -19.59 37.47
C LYS A 504 -25.22 -19.07 36.37
N PHE A 505 -24.64 -18.60 35.28
CA PHE A 505 -25.38 -17.95 34.22
C PHE A 505 -25.02 -18.52 32.85
N ALA A 506 -25.96 -18.38 31.92
CA ALA A 506 -25.77 -18.58 30.49
C ALA A 506 -26.54 -17.45 29.80
N THR A 507 -25.83 -16.51 29.19
CA THR A 507 -26.42 -15.37 28.47
C THR A 507 -26.24 -15.55 26.98
N HIS A 508 -27.25 -15.11 26.23
CA HIS A 508 -27.21 -15.03 24.78
C HIS A 508 -27.41 -13.56 24.41
N GLY A 509 -26.62 -13.04 23.48
CA GLY A 509 -26.71 -11.66 23.01
C GLY A 509 -26.36 -11.56 21.52
N ARG A 510 -26.49 -10.34 20.99
CA ARG A 510 -26.09 -9.95 19.64
C ARG A 510 -25.36 -8.61 19.71
#